data_AF-I0YQV3-F1
#
_entry.id   AF-I0YQV3-F1
#
_cell.length_a   1.000
_cell.length_b   1.000
_cell.length_c   1.000
_cell.angle_alpha   90.00
_cell.angle_beta   90.00
_cell.angle_gamma   90.00
#
_symmetry.space_group_name_H-M   'P 1'
#
loop_
_entity.id
_entity.type
_entity.pdbx_description
1 polymer ?
#
loop_
_entity_poly.entity_id
_entity_poly.type
_entity_poly.pdbx_seq_one_letter_code
_entity_poly.pdbx_strand_id
1 'polypeptide(L)'
;MIPFRVLVRLKIFQLAGVAALAIPINTFLVQGSVSSVQAVMATALVVGCAAASVTLWYYSRRYVGEMSLLQRPGDAQSSLCFSVLDFWGNREDNIVPAGRLIAPLQGCSQTQLTEIAKQTLLPVDVEGDRQYILSLRHGHLVNKQKLMEVLKGRLSSEQTGS
;
A
#
# COMPACT_ATOMS: atom_id res chain seq x y z
N MET A 1 -11.41 3.82 2.26
CA MET A 1 -10.37 4.60 1.55
C MET A 1 -10.34 6.09 1.88
N ILE A 2 -11.47 6.74 2.17
CA ILE A 2 -11.54 8.21 2.42
C ILE A 2 -10.55 8.71 3.48
N PRO A 3 -10.44 8.13 4.70
CA PRO A 3 -9.50 8.63 5.70
C PRO A 3 -8.05 8.50 5.24
N PHE A 4 -7.72 7.43 4.53
CA PHE A 4 -6.38 7.19 4.01
C PHE A 4 -6.03 8.14 2.86
N ARG A 5 -6.99 8.47 1.97
CA ARG A 5 -6.82 9.53 0.97
C ARG A 5 -6.59 10.90 1.62
N VAL A 6 -7.30 11.20 2.69
CA VAL A 6 -7.12 12.44 3.46
C VAL A 6 -5.71 12.47 4.07
N LEU A 7 -5.24 11.38 4.68
CA LEU A 7 -3.87 11.30 5.21
C LEU A 7 -2.80 11.52 4.13
N VAL A 8 -2.93 10.86 2.97
CA VAL A 8 -1.98 11.02 1.85
C VAL A 8 -1.96 12.47 1.34
N ARG A 9 -3.12 13.12 1.28
CA ARG A 9 -3.22 14.53 0.84
C ARG A 9 -2.79 15.52 1.93
N LEU A 10 -2.98 15.21 3.21
CA LEU A 10 -2.50 16.02 4.32
C LEU A 10 -0.97 16.10 4.38
N LYS A 11 -0.24 15.14 3.80
CA LYS A 11 1.21 15.24 3.63
C LYS A 11 1.62 16.49 2.83
N ILE A 12 0.75 17.08 2.01
CA ILE A 12 1.02 18.38 1.34
C ILE A 12 1.28 19.48 2.38
N PHE A 13 0.70 19.41 3.58
CA PHE A 13 1.04 20.34 4.67
C PHE A 13 2.48 20.18 5.18
N GLN A 14 3.16 19.05 4.92
CA GLN A 14 4.60 18.93 5.19
C GLN A 14 5.42 19.86 4.29
N LEU A 15 4.91 20.24 3.10
CA LEU A 15 5.54 21.28 2.26
C LEU A 15 5.49 22.65 2.92
N ALA A 16 4.44 22.95 3.71
CA ALA A 16 4.41 24.15 4.54
C ALA A 16 5.45 24.09 5.67
N GLY A 17 5.74 22.89 6.19
CA GLY A 17 6.89 22.66 7.07
C GLY A 17 8.21 23.01 6.38
N VAL A 18 8.45 22.50 5.17
CA VAL A 18 9.65 22.83 4.39
C VAL A 18 9.77 24.33 4.10
N ALA A 19 8.66 25.06 3.96
CA ALA A 19 8.69 26.52 3.81
C ALA A 19 9.32 27.25 5.02
N ALA A 20 9.33 26.64 6.22
CA ALA A 20 10.02 27.18 7.38
C ALA A 20 11.55 27.27 7.20
N LEU A 21 12.13 26.56 6.23
CA LEU A 21 13.54 26.72 5.84
C LEU A 21 13.85 28.11 5.27
N ALA A 22 12.84 28.86 4.84
CA ALA A 22 13.03 30.24 4.41
C ALA A 22 13.64 31.11 5.53
N ILE A 23 13.35 30.79 6.80
CA ILE A 23 13.87 31.53 7.96
C ILE A 23 15.40 31.42 8.07
N PRO A 24 16.02 30.23 8.23
CA PRO A 24 17.47 30.11 8.31
C PRO A 24 18.17 30.53 7.02
N ILE A 25 17.58 30.33 5.83
CA ILE A 25 18.13 30.82 4.57
C ILE A 25 18.20 32.35 4.56
N ASN A 26 17.12 33.03 4.94
CA ASN A 26 17.10 34.48 5.04
C ASN A 26 18.08 34.99 6.10
N THR A 27 18.16 34.34 7.26
CA THR A 27 19.14 34.67 8.31
C THR A 27 20.57 34.58 7.77
N PHE A 28 20.91 33.52 7.02
CA PHE A 28 22.21 33.38 6.39
C PHE A 28 22.50 34.52 5.40
N LEU A 29 21.54 34.84 4.54
CA LEU A 29 21.69 35.89 3.53
C LEU A 29 21.86 37.29 4.13
N VAL A 30 21.21 37.57 5.26
CA VAL A 30 21.26 38.88 5.92
C VAL A 30 22.45 39.00 6.88
N GLN A 31 22.78 37.95 7.62
CA GLN A 31 23.74 37.99 8.74
C GLN A 31 25.07 37.28 8.45
N GLY A 32 25.19 36.58 7.31
CA GLY A 32 26.39 35.82 6.93
C GLY A 32 26.66 34.57 7.78
N SER A 33 25.81 34.26 8.75
CA SER A 33 25.95 33.11 9.64
C SER A 33 24.57 32.59 10.06
N VAL A 34 24.48 31.28 10.34
CA VAL A 34 23.27 30.64 10.88
C VAL A 34 23.64 30.04 12.23
N SER A 35 22.79 30.25 13.23
CA SER A 35 22.96 29.61 14.54
C SER A 35 22.94 28.09 14.40
N SER A 36 23.84 27.39 15.10
CA SER A 36 23.89 25.93 15.11
C SER A 36 22.54 25.30 15.50
N VAL A 37 21.79 25.96 16.40
CA VAL A 37 20.45 25.51 16.80
C VAL A 37 19.47 25.59 15.62
N GLN A 38 19.49 26.69 14.85
CA GLN A 38 18.63 26.83 13.67
C GLN A 38 18.98 25.81 12.58
N ALA A 39 20.27 25.56 12.36
CA ALA A 39 20.74 24.57 11.39
C ALA A 39 20.29 23.14 11.78
N VAL A 40 20.41 22.77 13.06
CA VAL A 40 19.97 21.47 13.58
C VAL A 40 18.45 21.33 13.45
N MET A 41 17.68 22.34 13.86
CA MET A 41 16.21 22.31 13.76
C MET A 41 15.73 22.20 12.31
N ALA A 42 16.34 22.97 11.40
CA ALA A 42 16.05 22.91 9.97
C ALA A 42 16.34 21.52 9.38
N THR A 43 17.49 20.95 9.74
CA THR A 43 17.87 19.61 9.27
C THR A 43 16.92 18.54 9.80
N ALA A 44 16.63 18.55 11.11
CA ALA A 44 15.70 17.62 11.73
C ALA A 44 14.31 17.68 11.10
N LEU A 45 13.82 18.89 10.80
CA LEU A 45 12.55 19.11 10.14
C LEU A 45 12.53 18.50 8.72
N VAL A 46 13.56 18.76 7.91
CA VAL A 46 13.66 18.24 6.54
C VAL A 46 13.73 16.71 6.54
N VAL A 47 14.58 16.15 7.40
CA VAL A 47 14.73 14.69 7.52
C VAL A 47 13.42 14.06 7.99
N GLY A 48 12.75 14.65 8.99
CA GLY A 48 11.46 14.19 9.48
C GLY A 48 10.37 14.21 8.41
N CYS A 49 10.29 15.29 7.63
CA CYS A 49 9.34 15.40 6.51
C CYS A 49 9.62 14.36 5.42
N ALA A 50 10.90 14.17 5.06
CA ALA A 50 11.31 13.18 4.08
C ALA A 50 10.98 11.75 4.54
N ALA A 51 11.32 11.40 5.78
CA ALA A 51 11.02 10.10 6.37
C ALA A 51 9.51 9.84 6.38
N ALA A 52 8.72 10.78 6.88
CA ALA A 52 7.26 10.65 6.91
C ALA A 52 6.66 10.52 5.48
N SER A 53 7.18 11.27 4.51
CA SER A 53 6.76 11.17 3.12
C SER A 53 7.09 9.82 2.49
N VAL A 54 8.27 9.26 2.75
CA VAL A 54 8.68 7.93 2.28
C VAL A 54 7.82 6.85 2.92
N THR A 55 7.58 6.92 4.24
CA THR A 55 6.72 5.96 4.95
C THR A 55 5.29 5.98 4.39
N LEU A 56 4.72 7.17 4.20
CA LEU A 56 3.37 7.30 3.67
C LEU A 56 3.27 6.79 2.23
N TRP A 57 4.27 7.12 1.39
CA TRP A 57 4.37 6.58 0.04
C TRP A 57 4.44 5.05 0.04
N TYR A 58 5.32 4.48 0.88
CA TYR A 58 5.51 3.04 1.01
C TYR A 58 4.22 2.31 1.34
N TYR A 59 3.44 2.81 2.31
CA TYR A 59 2.17 2.18 2.70
C TYR A 59 1.04 2.50 1.72
N SER A 60 1.04 3.67 1.07
CA SER A 60 -0.03 4.06 0.13
C SER A 60 -0.16 3.13 -1.06
N ARG A 61 0.98 2.67 -1.57
CA ARG A 61 1.06 1.75 -2.71
C ARG A 61 0.85 0.29 -2.34
N ARG A 62 0.75 -0.02 -1.04
CA ARG A 62 0.56 -1.40 -0.54
C ARG A 62 -0.82 -1.62 0.03
N TYR A 63 -1.45 -0.59 0.60
CA TYR A 63 -2.79 -0.71 1.14
C TYR A 63 -3.83 -0.81 0.02
N VAL A 64 -4.44 -1.99 -0.10
CA VAL A 64 -5.41 -2.27 -1.16
C VAL A 64 -6.76 -1.68 -0.81
N GLY A 65 -7.26 -0.81 -1.68
CA GLY A 65 -8.61 -0.28 -1.61
C GLY A 65 -9.64 -1.22 -2.22
N GLU A 66 -9.27 -1.92 -3.29
CA GLU A 66 -10.12 -2.87 -3.99
C GLU A 66 -9.24 -3.98 -4.60
N MET A 67 -9.71 -5.22 -4.51
CA MET A 67 -9.12 -6.36 -5.20
C MET A 67 -10.18 -7.00 -6.06
N SER A 68 -9.90 -7.19 -7.35
CA SER A 68 -10.84 -7.83 -8.28
C SER A 68 -10.16 -8.95 -9.08
N LEU A 69 -10.94 -9.97 -9.39
CA LEU A 69 -10.54 -11.07 -10.25
C LEU A 69 -11.05 -10.78 -11.65
N LEU A 70 -10.12 -10.53 -12.58
CA LEU A 70 -10.38 -10.30 -13.98
C LEU A 70 -10.29 -11.64 -14.72
N GLN A 71 -11.45 -12.18 -15.08
CA GLN A 71 -11.60 -13.33 -15.95
C GLN A 71 -12.23 -12.85 -17.25
N ARG A 72 -11.46 -12.79 -18.34
CA ARG A 72 -11.99 -12.44 -19.65
C ARG A 72 -12.43 -13.73 -20.38
N PRO A 73 -13.60 -13.75 -21.03
CA PRO A 73 -14.02 -14.91 -21.81
C PRO A 73 -12.97 -15.23 -22.88
N GLY A 74 -12.44 -16.46 -22.87
CA GLY A 74 -11.42 -16.93 -23.81
C GLY A 74 -9.96 -16.74 -23.36
N ASP A 75 -9.71 -16.15 -22.18
CA ASP A 75 -8.36 -16.05 -21.63
C ASP A 75 -8.07 -17.26 -20.74
N ALA A 76 -6.96 -17.96 -20.99
CA ALA A 76 -6.58 -19.15 -20.23
C ALA A 76 -6.06 -18.80 -18.82
N GLN A 77 -5.69 -17.53 -18.58
CA GLN A 77 -5.11 -17.09 -17.32
C GLN A 77 -5.98 -16.03 -16.64
N SER A 78 -6.41 -16.33 -15.42
CA SER A 78 -7.06 -15.32 -14.57
C SER A 78 -6.05 -14.27 -14.14
N SER A 79 -6.45 -12.99 -14.14
CA SER A 79 -5.63 -11.89 -13.63
C SER A 79 -6.27 -11.27 -12.38
N LEU A 80 -5.45 -10.78 -11.47
CA LEU A 80 -5.85 -10.05 -10.28
C LEU A 80 -5.56 -8.57 -10.48
N CYS A 81 -6.51 -7.71 -10.15
CA CYS A 81 -6.31 -6.27 -10.12
C CYS A 81 -6.27 -5.79 -8.66
N PHE A 82 -5.17 -5.14 -8.28
CA PHE A 82 -4.99 -4.50 -7.00
C PHE A 82 -5.06 -2.98 -7.14
N SER A 83 -6.14 -2.40 -6.65
CA SER A 83 -6.35 -0.95 -6.64
C SER A 83 -5.80 -0.35 -5.36
N VAL A 84 -4.70 0.40 -5.49
CA VAL A 84 -4.00 1.08 -4.40
C VAL A 84 -4.03 2.59 -4.61
N LEU A 85 -3.41 3.34 -3.72
CA LEU A 85 -3.17 4.76 -3.94
C LEU A 85 -1.75 5.02 -4.41
N ASP A 86 -1.60 5.95 -5.35
CA ASP A 86 -0.31 6.51 -5.71
C ASP A 86 0.20 7.51 -4.65
N PHE A 87 1.38 8.08 -4.90
CA PHE A 87 1.99 9.09 -4.04
C PHE A 87 1.11 10.33 -3.78
N TRP A 88 0.21 10.65 -4.72
CA TRP A 88 -0.67 11.82 -4.71
C TRP A 88 -2.08 11.51 -4.16
N GLY A 89 -2.35 10.24 -3.85
CA GLY A 89 -3.66 9.78 -3.38
C GLY A 89 -4.67 9.57 -4.51
N ASN A 90 -4.22 9.45 -5.76
CA ASN A 90 -5.02 8.94 -6.87
C ASN A 90 -5.05 7.42 -6.84
N ARG A 91 -6.06 6.82 -7.47
CA ARG A 91 -6.16 5.36 -7.60
C ARG A 91 -5.16 4.87 -8.66
N GLU A 92 -4.37 3.86 -8.31
CA GLU A 92 -3.46 3.14 -9.20
C GLU A 92 -3.90 1.67 -9.23
N ASP A 93 -4.24 1.15 -10.41
CA ASP A 93 -4.72 -0.21 -10.61
C ASP A 93 -3.58 -1.09 -11.16
N ASN A 94 -3.17 -2.10 -10.39
CA ASN A 94 -2.06 -2.98 -10.74
C ASN A 94 -2.62 -4.34 -11.14
N ILE A 95 -2.48 -4.70 -12.41
CA ILE A 95 -2.96 -5.98 -12.94
C ILE A 95 -1.80 -6.96 -12.93
N VAL A 96 -2.00 -8.09 -12.25
CA VAL A 96 -1.01 -9.13 -12.05
C VAL A 96 -1.63 -10.48 -12.44
N PRO A 97 -0.92 -11.35 -13.17
CA PRO A 97 -1.37 -12.73 -13.38
C PRO A 97 -1.63 -13.44 -12.04
N ALA A 98 -2.75 -14.13 -11.88
CA ALA A 98 -3.12 -14.77 -10.61
C ALA A 98 -2.08 -15.82 -10.15
N GLY A 99 -1.34 -16.44 -11.08
CA GLY A 99 -0.27 -17.39 -10.78
C GLY A 99 0.96 -16.79 -10.10
N ARG A 100 1.15 -15.47 -10.14
CA ARG A 100 2.24 -14.79 -9.40
C ARG A 100 1.87 -14.50 -7.94
N LEU A 101 0.64 -14.77 -7.55
CA LEU A 101 0.20 -14.59 -6.17
C LEU A 101 0.78 -15.70 -5.29
N ILE A 102 1.58 -15.34 -4.30
CA ILE A 102 1.99 -16.28 -3.26
C ILE A 102 0.81 -16.43 -2.31
N ALA A 103 0.11 -17.56 -2.41
CA ALA A 103 -1.13 -17.81 -1.69
C ALA A 103 -0.90 -17.80 -0.16
N PRO A 104 -1.34 -16.75 0.56
CA PRO A 104 -0.98 -16.56 1.97
C PRO A 104 -1.65 -17.58 2.90
N LEU A 105 -2.71 -18.25 2.44
CA LEU A 105 -3.46 -19.26 3.20
C LEU A 105 -3.20 -20.69 2.72
N GLN A 106 -2.23 -20.89 1.82
CA GLN A 106 -1.88 -22.21 1.32
C GLN A 106 -1.32 -23.08 2.46
N GLY A 107 -1.91 -24.25 2.66
CA GLY A 107 -1.48 -25.19 3.70
C GLY A 107 -1.82 -24.78 5.14
N CYS A 108 -2.53 -23.67 5.37
CA CYS A 108 -2.92 -23.26 6.72
C CYS A 108 -3.93 -24.24 7.34
N SER A 109 -3.68 -24.62 8.60
CA SER A 109 -4.63 -25.39 9.40
C SER A 109 -5.83 -24.54 9.82
N GLN A 110 -6.92 -25.18 10.26
CA GLN A 110 -8.13 -24.46 10.70
C GLN A 110 -7.88 -23.53 11.90
N THR A 111 -6.94 -23.89 12.78
CA THR A 111 -6.52 -23.04 13.91
C THR A 111 -5.75 -21.82 13.44
N GLN A 112 -4.83 -21.96 12.48
CA GLN A 112 -4.10 -20.84 11.87
C GLN A 112 -5.03 -19.90 11.11
N LEU A 113 -6.00 -20.44 10.37
CA LEU A 113 -7.00 -19.62 9.68
C LEU A 113 -7.82 -18.78 10.66
N THR A 114 -8.12 -19.31 11.85
CA THR A 114 -8.86 -18.58 12.89
C THR A 114 -8.02 -17.43 13.45
N GLU A 115 -6.71 -17.65 13.67
CA GLU A 115 -5.80 -16.59 14.09
C GLU A 115 -5.62 -15.51 13.02
N ILE A 116 -5.47 -15.91 11.76
CA ILE A 116 -5.37 -14.98 10.63
C ILE A 116 -6.68 -14.19 10.46
N ALA A 117 -7.84 -14.82 10.69
CA ALA A 117 -9.13 -14.14 10.66
C ALA A 117 -9.30 -13.07 11.78
N LYS A 118 -8.57 -13.21 12.90
CA LYS A 118 -8.51 -12.17 13.94
C LYS A 118 -7.66 -10.97 13.51
N GLN A 119 -6.72 -11.16 12.59
CA GLN A 119 -5.89 -10.08 12.07
C GLN A 119 -6.72 -9.19 11.14
N THR A 120 -6.59 -7.88 11.33
CA THR A 120 -7.32 -6.89 10.52
C THR A 120 -6.67 -6.68 9.14
N LEU A 121 -5.37 -6.94 9.05
CA LEU A 121 -4.53 -6.74 7.87
C LEU A 121 -3.89 -8.08 7.50
N LEU A 122 -4.10 -8.52 6.26
CA LEU A 122 -3.49 -9.70 5.69
C LEU A 122 -2.43 -9.25 4.67
N PRO A 123 -1.14 -9.53 4.89
CA PRO A 123 -0.12 -9.34 3.87
C PRO A 123 -0.29 -10.38 2.76
N VAL A 124 -0.12 -9.95 1.52
CA VAL A 124 -0.24 -10.77 0.33
C VAL A 124 0.93 -10.47 -0.59
N ASP A 125 1.79 -11.46 -0.78
CA ASP A 125 2.99 -11.31 -1.60
C ASP A 125 2.70 -11.65 -3.06
N VAL A 126 3.27 -10.82 -3.95
CA VAL A 126 3.22 -11.02 -5.40
C VAL A 126 4.64 -11.15 -5.92
N GLU A 127 4.90 -12.26 -6.61
CA GLU A 127 6.19 -12.52 -7.21
C GLU A 127 6.55 -11.47 -8.28
N GLY A 128 7.73 -10.87 -8.14
CA GLY A 128 8.23 -9.85 -9.07
C GLY A 128 7.57 -8.47 -8.92
N ASP A 129 6.77 -8.23 -7.88
CA ASP A 129 6.18 -6.92 -7.59
C ASP A 129 6.41 -6.53 -6.11
N ARG A 130 5.34 -6.40 -5.32
CA ARG A 130 5.39 -5.94 -3.92
C ARG A 130 4.40 -6.70 -3.06
N GLN A 131 4.62 -6.65 -1.76
CA GLN A 131 3.65 -7.09 -0.77
C GLN A 131 2.49 -6.09 -0.70
N TYR A 132 1.27 -6.59 -0.92
CA TYR A 132 0.02 -5.87 -0.74
C TYR A 132 -0.56 -6.15 0.66
N ILE A 133 -1.34 -5.20 1.18
CA ILE A 133 -1.99 -5.30 2.48
C ILE A 133 -3.50 -5.25 2.25
N LEU A 134 -4.18 -6.37 2.46
CA LEU A 134 -5.62 -6.50 2.38
C LEU A 134 -6.26 -6.31 3.76
N SER A 135 -7.39 -5.60 3.85
CA SER A 135 -8.21 -5.64 5.07
C SER A 135 -9.44 -6.50 4.86
N LEU A 136 -9.44 -7.69 5.46
CA LEU A 136 -10.57 -8.62 5.38
C LEU A 136 -11.76 -8.18 6.25
N ARG A 137 -11.48 -7.46 7.35
CA ARG A 137 -12.50 -7.06 8.33
C ARG A 137 -13.34 -5.86 7.88
N HIS A 138 -12.72 -4.89 7.23
CA HIS A 138 -13.36 -3.62 6.85
C HIS A 138 -13.65 -3.51 5.35
N GLY A 139 -13.37 -4.56 4.58
CA GLY A 139 -13.64 -4.64 3.16
C GLY A 139 -15.06 -5.13 2.86
N HIS A 140 -15.65 -4.64 1.76
CA HIS A 140 -16.90 -5.17 1.23
C HIS A 140 -16.61 -6.39 0.35
N LEU A 141 -16.98 -7.58 0.81
CA LEU A 141 -16.72 -8.83 0.10
C LEU A 141 -17.89 -9.18 -0.82
N VAL A 142 -17.67 -9.06 -2.14
CA VAL A 142 -18.68 -9.42 -3.15
C VAL A 142 -18.78 -10.94 -3.32
N ASN A 143 -17.64 -11.63 -3.48
CA ASN A 143 -17.60 -13.09 -3.60
C ASN A 143 -16.56 -13.69 -2.65
N LYS A 144 -17.05 -14.16 -1.50
CA LYS A 144 -16.21 -14.73 -0.43
C LYS A 144 -15.54 -16.05 -0.85
N GLN A 145 -16.25 -16.89 -1.59
CA GLN A 145 -15.75 -18.21 -2.00
C GLN A 145 -14.57 -18.05 -2.95
N LYS A 146 -14.72 -17.25 -4.00
CA LYS A 146 -13.63 -16.96 -4.95
C LYS A 146 -12.44 -16.30 -4.28
N LEU A 147 -12.65 -15.36 -3.36
CA LEU A 147 -11.54 -14.76 -2.62
C LEU A 147 -10.75 -15.82 -1.83
N MET A 148 -11.44 -16.72 -1.14
CA MET A 148 -10.78 -17.78 -0.39
C MET A 148 -10.05 -18.78 -1.30
N GLU A 149 -10.57 -19.05 -2.49
CA GLU A 149 -9.88 -19.86 -3.51
C GLU A 149 -8.59 -19.19 -3.97
N VAL A 150 -8.64 -17.89 -4.26
CA VAL A 150 -7.46 -17.08 -4.62
C VAL A 150 -6.41 -17.15 -3.50
N LEU A 151 -6.80 -16.85 -2.26
CA LEU A 151 -5.88 -16.80 -1.12
C LEU A 151 -5.32 -18.17 -0.73
N LYS A 152 -5.99 -19.27 -1.10
CA LYS A 152 -5.51 -20.65 -0.91
C LYS A 152 -4.74 -21.19 -2.12
N GLY A 153 -4.63 -20.44 -3.21
CA GLY A 153 -3.94 -20.86 -4.44
C GLY A 153 -4.72 -21.88 -5.27
N ARG A 154 -6.05 -21.94 -5.13
CA ARG A 154 -6.93 -22.93 -5.79
C ARG A 154 -7.51 -22.48 -7.14
N LEU A 155 -7.20 -21.26 -7.59
CA LEU A 155 -7.65 -20.76 -8.90
C LEU A 155 -7.09 -21.56 -10.09
N SER A 156 -6.06 -22.38 -9.88
CA SER A 156 -5.37 -23.12 -10.95
C SER A 156 -5.90 -24.54 -11.18
N SER A 157 -6.93 -25.01 -10.46
CA SER A 157 -7.34 -26.43 -10.48
C SER A 157 -8.60 -26.78 -11.28
N GLU A 158 -9.19 -25.87 -12.05
CA GLU A 158 -10.46 -26.13 -12.79
C GLU A 158 -10.31 -26.37 -14.30
N GLN A 159 -9.14 -26.77 -14.82
CA GLN A 159 -8.98 -27.13 -16.24
C GLN A 159 -8.20 -28.43 -16.51
N THR A 160 -8.36 -29.44 -15.67
CA THR A 160 -7.99 -30.83 -16.04
C THR A 160 -9.17 -31.75 -15.77
N GLY A 161 -10.16 -31.71 -16.66
CA GLY A 161 -11.38 -32.49 -16.51
C GLY A 161 -12.35 -32.35 -17.68
N SER A 162 -11.92 -32.71 -18.89
CA SER A 162 -12.80 -33.27 -19.93
C SER A 162 -11.98 -34.15 -20.87
#